data_AF-G7M7J3-F1
#
_entry.id   AF-G7M7J3-F1
#
_cell.length_a   1.000
_cell.length_b   1.000
_cell.length_c   1.000
_cell.angle_alpha   90.00
_cell.angle_beta   90.00
_cell.angle_gamma   90.00
#
_symmetry.space_group_name_H-M   'P 1'
#
loop_
_entity.id
_entity.type
_entity.pdbx_description
1 polymer ?
#
loop_
_entity_poly.entity_id
_entity_poly.type
_entity_poly.pdbx_seq_one_letter_code
_entity_poly.pdbx_strand_id
1 'polypeptide(L)'
;MKRKQIISNLLSITLALSVVGCGNVINKGEESVSQRIEADAIKEEAFTTIPEEKLVTDYMKKQLAHDVSFIEDGNQFINLYFFDKQPTDSTLISRYGLEYNTQTIYKAKDLHFKYADLYDAGMTTLYTQLHIKNETGDKFVNNKLLKQIVGYLSDIWNSQKNDDYVLAEEFQEKNSNEAFQKYLKENDIEIKDITYPTFVTGFNYVVGADVATVKVNIKGTQNKKEFEKTLALDFYFAPSKDIRTCVKLDDELSDKDFEIMAVSTGTVPADQFDTFFKYDINKAKEKFGIS
;
A
#
# COMPACT_ATOMS: atom_id res chain seq x y z
N MET A 1 2.95 -51.69 -35.73
CA MET A 1 3.40 -50.28 -35.83
C MET A 1 2.86 -49.50 -34.63
N LYS A 2 3.76 -49.03 -33.75
CA LYS A 2 3.46 -48.16 -32.59
C LYS A 2 4.03 -46.76 -32.86
N ARG A 3 3.33 -45.71 -32.42
CA ARG A 3 3.80 -44.36 -32.01
C ARG A 3 2.56 -43.48 -31.78
N LYS A 4 2.44 -42.56 -30.81
CA LYS A 4 3.20 -42.20 -29.59
C LYS A 4 2.30 -41.18 -28.86
N GLN A 5 2.05 -41.36 -27.56
CA GLN A 5 1.69 -40.27 -26.64
C GLN A 5 2.98 -39.80 -25.96
N ILE A 6 3.17 -38.50 -25.85
CA ILE A 6 4.31 -37.89 -25.14
C ILE A 6 3.78 -37.33 -23.82
N ILE A 7 4.20 -37.96 -22.73
CA ILE A 7 4.17 -37.41 -21.37
C ILE A 7 5.50 -36.68 -21.21
N SER A 8 5.43 -35.38 -20.89
CA SER A 8 6.60 -34.55 -20.58
C SER A 8 6.90 -34.63 -19.09
N ASN A 9 8.00 -35.31 -18.75
CA ASN A 9 8.58 -35.29 -17.40
C ASN A 9 9.48 -34.06 -17.25
N LEU A 10 9.19 -33.25 -16.23
CA LEU A 10 10.12 -32.28 -15.64
C LEU A 10 11.23 -33.02 -14.88
N LEU A 11 12.48 -32.69 -15.19
CA LEU A 11 13.64 -32.67 -14.29
C LEU A 11 14.72 -31.90 -15.08
N SER A 12 15.39 -30.85 -14.60
CA SER A 12 16.35 -30.89 -13.49
C SER A 12 16.92 -29.47 -13.33
N ILE A 13 17.10 -28.97 -12.11
CA ILE A 13 18.29 -28.16 -11.79
C ILE A 13 18.82 -28.68 -10.46
N THR A 14 19.86 -29.49 -10.56
CA THR A 14 20.78 -29.84 -9.48
C THR A 14 21.87 -28.77 -9.47
N LEU A 15 22.12 -28.16 -8.31
CA LEU A 15 23.41 -27.53 -8.02
C LEU A 15 24.03 -28.29 -6.86
N ALA A 16 24.97 -29.15 -7.24
CA ALA A 16 25.93 -29.78 -6.34
C ALA A 16 27.20 -28.93 -6.31
N LEU A 17 27.93 -29.02 -5.19
CA LEU A 17 29.39 -29.14 -5.02
C LEU A 17 29.75 -28.54 -3.64
N SER A 18 30.57 -29.13 -2.78
CA SER A 18 31.21 -30.45 -2.68
C SER A 18 31.98 -30.46 -1.34
N VAL A 19 31.89 -31.53 -0.52
CA VAL A 19 32.91 -32.60 -0.30
C VAL A 19 34.27 -32.04 0.20
N VAL A 20 34.88 -32.47 1.31
CA VAL A 20 35.58 -33.75 1.63
C VAL A 20 35.95 -33.64 3.13
N GLY A 21 35.87 -34.63 4.04
CA GLY A 21 36.05 -36.09 4.00
C GLY A 21 37.13 -36.44 5.06
N CYS A 22 36.84 -37.31 6.02
CA CYS A 22 37.35 -38.69 6.19
C CYS A 22 37.07 -39.07 7.67
N GLY A 23 36.73 -40.28 8.11
CA GLY A 23 36.56 -41.60 7.54
C GLY A 23 36.08 -42.54 8.67
N ASN A 24 35.50 -43.69 8.32
CA ASN A 24 35.00 -44.71 9.25
C ASN A 24 36.10 -45.30 10.16
N VAL A 25 35.79 -45.60 11.44
CA VAL A 25 35.84 -46.93 12.10
C VAL A 25 35.31 -46.84 13.55
N ILE A 26 34.58 -47.88 13.96
CA ILE A 26 33.82 -48.15 15.19
C ILE A 26 34.66 -48.17 16.48
N ASN A 27 34.26 -47.46 17.56
CA ASN A 27 33.81 -48.04 18.86
C ASN A 27 33.67 -47.01 20.02
N LYS A 28 32.64 -47.26 20.84
CA LYS A 28 32.47 -46.97 22.28
C LYS A 28 32.52 -45.52 22.79
N GLY A 29 31.34 -45.09 23.23
CA GLY A 29 31.14 -44.46 24.53
C GLY A 29 31.39 -42.95 24.60
N GLU A 30 30.40 -42.29 25.19
CA GLU A 30 30.46 -41.02 25.90
C GLU A 30 29.74 -39.83 25.24
N GLU A 31 28.71 -39.42 26.00
CA GLU A 31 28.12 -38.10 26.13
C GLU A 31 27.75 -37.37 24.82
N SER A 32 26.50 -37.59 24.42
CA SER A 32 25.79 -36.64 23.57
C SER A 32 25.62 -35.31 24.32
N VAL A 33 26.61 -34.42 24.18
CA VAL A 33 26.38 -32.98 24.30
C VAL A 33 25.39 -32.64 23.20
N SER A 34 24.13 -32.48 23.59
CA SER A 34 23.06 -31.96 22.73
C SER A 34 23.40 -30.51 22.41
N GLN A 35 24.25 -30.29 21.41
CA GLN A 35 24.28 -29.03 20.69
C GLN A 35 22.93 -28.93 19.96
N ARG A 36 21.98 -28.27 20.62
CA ARG A 36 20.92 -27.56 19.92
C ARG A 36 21.62 -26.61 18.96
N ILE A 37 21.74 -27.03 17.71
CA ILE A 37 21.81 -26.11 16.60
C ILE A 37 20.44 -25.44 16.63
N GLU A 38 20.34 -24.31 17.36
CA GLU A 38 19.33 -23.32 17.02
C GLU A 38 19.56 -23.06 15.54
N ALA A 39 18.62 -23.52 14.71
CA ALA A 39 18.53 -23.03 13.37
C ALA A 39 18.32 -21.52 13.53
N ASP A 40 19.40 -20.75 13.43
CA ASP A 40 19.33 -19.31 13.23
C ASP A 40 18.46 -19.16 11.99
N ALA A 41 17.17 -18.91 12.20
CA ALA A 41 16.28 -18.50 11.15
C ALA A 41 16.98 -17.31 10.48
N ILE A 42 17.25 -17.42 9.18
CA ILE A 42 17.92 -16.35 8.44
C ILE A 42 17.05 -15.12 8.62
N LYS A 43 17.46 -14.22 9.52
CA LYS A 43 16.75 -12.98 9.81
C LYS A 43 16.89 -12.10 8.59
N GLU A 44 15.76 -11.55 8.17
CA GLU A 44 15.72 -10.62 7.06
C GLU A 44 16.55 -9.37 7.42
N GLU A 45 17.21 -8.76 6.44
CA GLU A 45 17.89 -7.47 6.66
C GLU A 45 16.87 -6.40 7.08
N ALA A 46 17.21 -5.58 8.07
CA ALA A 46 16.28 -4.58 8.61
C ALA A 46 15.70 -3.69 7.50
N PHE A 47 14.38 -3.63 7.44
CA PHE A 47 13.58 -2.81 6.54
C PHE A 47 13.78 -3.09 5.04
N THR A 48 14.20 -4.30 4.63
CA THR A 48 14.08 -4.70 3.21
C THR A 48 12.62 -4.92 2.79
N THR A 49 11.76 -5.32 3.74
CA THR A 49 10.30 -5.29 3.66
C THR A 49 9.73 -4.67 4.94
N ILE A 50 8.44 -4.37 4.96
CA ILE A 50 7.70 -3.95 6.16
C ILE A 50 6.47 -4.85 6.36
N PRO A 51 6.06 -5.13 7.60
CA PRO A 51 4.93 -6.03 7.85
C PRO A 51 3.61 -5.49 7.29
N GLU A 52 3.44 -4.18 7.17
CA GLU A 52 2.25 -3.54 6.60
C GLU A 52 1.91 -3.99 5.17
N GLU A 53 2.91 -4.39 4.38
CA GLU A 53 2.68 -4.91 3.02
C GLU A 53 1.81 -6.17 3.00
N LYS A 54 1.80 -6.92 4.11
CA LYS A 54 0.96 -8.12 4.29
C LYS A 54 -0.40 -7.80 4.91
N LEU A 55 -0.62 -6.58 5.37
CA LEU A 55 -1.84 -6.13 6.04
C LEU A 55 -2.82 -5.42 5.09
N VAL A 56 -2.53 -5.40 3.79
CA VAL A 56 -3.40 -4.79 2.79
C VAL A 56 -4.81 -5.38 2.82
N THR A 57 -5.82 -4.51 2.92
CA THR A 57 -7.23 -4.88 3.06
C THR A 57 -7.78 -5.46 1.76
N ASP A 58 -8.85 -6.27 1.86
CA ASP A 58 -9.50 -6.83 0.67
C ASP A 58 -10.15 -5.73 -0.19
N TYR A 59 -10.58 -4.62 0.43
CA TYR A 59 -11.00 -3.42 -0.29
C TYR A 59 -9.87 -2.92 -1.18
N MET A 60 -8.69 -2.64 -0.63
CA MET A 60 -7.55 -2.14 -1.41
C MET A 60 -7.11 -3.13 -2.48
N LYS A 61 -7.13 -4.44 -2.19
CA LYS A 61 -6.83 -5.46 -3.21
C LYS A 61 -7.82 -5.41 -4.38
N LYS A 62 -9.13 -5.31 -4.09
CA LYS A 62 -10.17 -5.17 -5.12
C LYS A 62 -9.91 -3.92 -5.96
N GLN A 63 -9.72 -2.77 -5.32
CA GLN A 63 -9.57 -1.50 -6.02
C GLN A 63 -8.29 -1.47 -6.86
N LEU A 64 -7.15 -1.88 -6.30
CA LEU A 64 -5.87 -1.94 -7.02
C LEU A 64 -5.84 -3.02 -8.10
N ALA A 65 -6.72 -4.02 -8.10
CA ALA A 65 -6.79 -4.99 -9.19
C ALA A 65 -7.26 -4.37 -10.52
N HIS A 66 -8.01 -3.26 -10.46
CA HIS A 66 -8.42 -2.52 -11.65
C HIS A 66 -7.21 -1.95 -12.42
N ASP A 67 -7.39 -1.70 -13.71
CA ASP A 67 -6.38 -1.08 -14.55
C ASP A 67 -6.42 0.45 -14.43
N VAL A 68 -5.36 1.12 -14.91
CA VAL A 68 -5.25 2.59 -14.83
C VAL A 68 -6.37 3.27 -15.63
N SER A 69 -6.83 2.65 -16.72
CA SER A 69 -7.92 3.20 -17.55
C SER A 69 -9.23 3.32 -16.76
N PHE A 70 -9.44 2.47 -15.75
CA PHE A 70 -10.59 2.55 -14.87
C PHE A 70 -10.63 3.82 -14.01
N ILE A 71 -9.47 4.37 -13.62
CA ILE A 71 -9.39 5.65 -12.90
C ILE A 71 -9.86 6.79 -13.79
N GLU A 72 -9.43 6.79 -15.05
CA GLU A 72 -9.83 7.79 -16.03
C GLU A 72 -11.34 7.73 -16.27
N ASP A 73 -11.89 6.52 -16.41
CA ASP A 73 -13.34 6.30 -16.55
C ASP A 73 -14.11 6.79 -15.31
N GLY A 74 -13.63 6.51 -14.10
CA GLY A 74 -14.22 7.01 -12.85
C GLY A 74 -14.21 8.53 -12.76
N ASN A 75 -13.10 9.17 -13.14
CA ASN A 75 -12.99 10.64 -13.19
C ASN A 75 -13.94 11.26 -14.23
N GLN A 76 -14.06 10.64 -15.40
CA GLN A 76 -15.02 11.10 -16.42
C GLN A 76 -16.46 10.91 -15.96
N PHE A 77 -16.77 9.77 -15.34
CA PHE A 77 -18.08 9.47 -14.75
C PHE A 77 -18.48 10.55 -13.75
N ILE A 78 -17.61 10.86 -12.78
CA ILE A 78 -17.89 11.91 -11.81
C ILE A 78 -18.04 13.29 -12.47
N ASN A 79 -17.16 13.65 -13.41
CA ASN A 79 -17.25 14.95 -14.12
C ASN A 79 -18.57 15.12 -14.86
N LEU A 80 -19.05 14.05 -15.50
CA LEU A 80 -20.34 14.00 -16.19
C LEU A 80 -21.50 14.32 -15.24
N TYR A 81 -21.44 13.83 -14.00
CA TYR A 81 -22.55 13.92 -13.05
C TYR A 81 -22.49 15.11 -12.08
N PHE A 82 -21.30 15.61 -11.72
CA PHE A 82 -21.13 16.67 -10.70
C PHE A 82 -20.75 18.03 -11.26
N PHE A 83 -20.06 18.08 -12.41
CA PHE A 83 -19.56 19.36 -12.96
C PHE A 83 -20.25 19.78 -14.25
N ASP A 84 -21.23 18.99 -14.73
CA ASP A 84 -22.02 19.23 -15.95
C ASP A 84 -21.15 19.72 -17.12
N LYS A 85 -19.98 19.11 -17.27
CA LYS A 85 -19.13 19.33 -18.43
C LYS A 85 -19.62 18.35 -19.48
N GLN A 86 -20.18 18.86 -20.57
CA GLN A 86 -20.74 18.05 -21.65
C GLN A 86 -19.88 16.81 -21.92
N PRO A 87 -20.49 15.63 -22.14
CA PRO A 87 -19.74 14.43 -22.43
C PRO A 87 -18.94 14.69 -23.72
N THR A 88 -17.63 14.91 -23.58
CA THR A 88 -16.74 14.89 -24.74
C THR A 88 -16.56 13.47 -25.27
N ASP A 89 -17.07 12.45 -24.55
CA ASP A 89 -16.89 11.07 -24.95
C ASP A 89 -18.19 10.23 -24.81
N SER A 90 -18.89 10.04 -25.95
CA SER A 90 -19.98 9.07 -26.08
C SER A 90 -19.55 7.64 -25.75
N THR A 91 -18.23 7.39 -25.71
CA THR A 91 -17.66 6.07 -25.44
C THR A 91 -17.87 5.62 -23.99
N LEU A 92 -17.75 6.50 -22.99
CA LEU A 92 -17.99 6.13 -21.58
C LEU A 92 -19.44 5.71 -21.35
N ILE A 93 -20.38 6.54 -21.83
CA ILE A 93 -21.82 6.29 -21.74
C ILE A 93 -22.16 4.94 -22.40
N SER A 94 -21.65 4.70 -23.61
CA SER A 94 -21.89 3.44 -24.32
C SER A 94 -21.21 2.23 -23.67
N ARG A 95 -19.99 2.39 -23.13
CA ARG A 95 -19.20 1.30 -22.53
C ARG A 95 -19.87 0.74 -21.28
N TYR A 96 -20.44 1.62 -20.46
CA TYR A 96 -21.06 1.26 -19.18
C TYR A 96 -22.59 1.30 -19.19
N GLY A 97 -23.23 1.64 -20.32
CA GLY A 97 -24.68 1.75 -20.41
C GLY A 97 -25.25 2.82 -19.46
N LEU A 98 -24.59 3.99 -19.40
CA LEU A 98 -24.94 5.03 -18.43
C LEU A 98 -26.27 5.70 -18.80
N GLU A 99 -27.21 5.73 -17.85
CA GLU A 99 -28.46 6.46 -17.95
C GLU A 99 -28.21 7.94 -17.60
N TYR A 100 -27.70 8.70 -18.56
CA TYR A 100 -27.39 10.12 -18.39
C TYR A 100 -28.37 11.04 -19.14
N ASN A 101 -28.87 12.05 -18.43
CA ASN A 101 -29.69 13.13 -18.97
C ASN A 101 -29.07 14.47 -18.56
N THR A 102 -28.70 15.29 -19.54
CA THR A 102 -28.04 16.60 -19.37
C THR A 102 -28.87 17.62 -18.56
N GLN A 103 -30.15 17.37 -18.31
CA GLN A 103 -31.02 18.25 -17.52
C GLN A 103 -31.28 17.74 -16.10
N THR A 104 -30.76 16.56 -15.75
CA THR A 104 -30.94 15.94 -14.44
C THR A 104 -29.74 16.24 -13.56
N ILE A 105 -29.99 16.80 -12.37
CA ILE A 105 -28.98 16.86 -11.31
C ILE A 105 -29.01 15.53 -10.56
N TYR A 106 -27.92 14.78 -10.65
CA TYR A 106 -27.79 13.49 -9.99
C TYR A 106 -27.24 13.66 -8.57
N LYS A 107 -27.70 12.84 -7.63
CA LYS A 107 -27.15 12.79 -6.27
C LYS A 107 -26.10 11.71 -6.17
N ALA A 108 -25.07 11.92 -5.35
CA ALA A 108 -24.01 10.94 -5.09
C ALA A 108 -24.55 9.53 -4.79
N LYS A 109 -25.57 9.44 -3.92
CA LYS A 109 -26.22 8.17 -3.56
C LYS A 109 -26.81 7.41 -4.76
N ASP A 110 -27.41 8.13 -5.73
CA ASP A 110 -28.10 7.49 -6.85
C ASP A 110 -27.06 6.91 -7.83
N LEU A 111 -25.89 7.54 -7.89
CA LEU A 111 -24.74 7.11 -8.69
C LEU A 111 -24.03 5.91 -8.08
N HIS A 112 -23.83 5.91 -6.76
CA HIS A 112 -23.24 4.76 -6.05
C HIS A 112 -24.08 3.50 -6.23
N PHE A 113 -25.40 3.56 -6.06
CA PHE A 113 -26.24 2.36 -6.21
C PHE A 113 -26.37 1.87 -7.66
N LYS A 114 -26.35 2.76 -8.65
CA LYS A 114 -26.44 2.37 -10.07
C LYS A 114 -25.11 1.93 -10.66
N TYR A 115 -24.00 2.56 -10.25
CA TYR A 115 -22.68 2.42 -10.87
C TYR A 115 -21.57 2.37 -9.81
N ALA A 116 -21.70 1.47 -8.83
CA ALA A 116 -20.83 1.39 -7.65
C ALA A 116 -19.33 1.35 -7.98
N ASP A 117 -18.91 0.54 -8.95
CA ASP A 117 -17.47 0.41 -9.25
C ASP A 117 -16.90 1.71 -9.87
N LEU A 118 -17.65 2.41 -10.72
CA LEU A 118 -17.23 3.72 -11.28
C LEU A 118 -17.24 4.82 -10.22
N TYR A 119 -18.20 4.76 -9.30
CA TYR A 119 -18.25 5.63 -8.13
C TYR A 119 -16.98 5.46 -7.29
N ASP A 120 -16.63 4.24 -6.90
CA ASP A 120 -15.44 3.96 -6.07
C ASP A 120 -14.13 4.46 -6.73
N ALA A 121 -14.01 4.29 -8.06
CA ALA A 121 -12.84 4.73 -8.81
C ALA A 121 -12.70 6.26 -8.86
N GLY A 122 -13.80 6.98 -9.08
CA GLY A 122 -13.79 8.44 -9.22
C GLY A 122 -13.89 9.20 -7.91
N MET A 123 -14.51 8.62 -6.88
CA MET A 123 -14.91 9.36 -5.67
C MET A 123 -13.72 9.85 -4.85
N THR A 124 -12.66 9.05 -4.77
CA THR A 124 -11.42 9.44 -4.07
C THR A 124 -10.79 10.67 -4.72
N THR A 125 -10.58 10.59 -6.04
CA THR A 125 -10.00 11.70 -6.81
C THR A 125 -10.89 12.93 -6.75
N LEU A 126 -12.23 12.77 -6.79
CA LEU A 126 -13.17 13.88 -6.66
C LEU A 126 -13.04 14.62 -5.34
N TYR A 127 -13.09 13.88 -4.23
CA TYR A 127 -13.04 14.47 -2.89
C TYR A 127 -11.74 15.24 -2.67
N THR A 128 -10.63 14.70 -3.17
CA THR A 128 -9.34 15.37 -3.14
C THR A 128 -9.31 16.60 -4.03
N GLN A 129 -9.83 16.53 -5.26
CA GLN A 129 -9.93 17.68 -6.16
C GLN A 129 -10.84 18.80 -5.61
N LEU A 130 -11.91 18.45 -4.90
CA LEU A 130 -12.75 19.43 -4.20
C LEU A 130 -11.95 20.16 -3.10
N HIS A 131 -11.09 19.45 -2.37
CA HIS A 131 -10.22 20.05 -1.34
C HIS A 131 -9.14 20.97 -1.94
N ILE A 132 -8.62 20.61 -3.12
CA ILE A 132 -7.60 21.37 -3.85
C ILE A 132 -8.21 22.58 -4.61
N LYS A 133 -9.54 22.72 -4.66
CA LYS A 133 -10.18 23.83 -5.37
C LYS A 133 -9.90 25.20 -4.73
N ASN A 134 -9.58 25.24 -3.44
CA ASN A 134 -9.30 26.46 -2.67
C ASN A 134 -7.84 26.57 -2.19
N GLU A 135 -7.03 25.51 -2.32
CA GLU A 135 -5.61 25.47 -1.95
C GLU A 135 -4.81 24.70 -3.03
N THR A 136 -3.55 25.05 -3.29
CA THR A 136 -2.72 24.23 -4.21
C THR A 136 -2.61 22.79 -3.71
N GLY A 137 -2.54 21.80 -4.61
CA GLY A 137 -2.46 20.37 -4.25
C GLY A 137 -1.40 20.06 -3.20
N ASP A 138 -0.23 20.69 -3.32
CA ASP A 138 0.88 20.56 -2.37
C ASP A 138 0.51 21.04 -0.95
N LYS A 139 -0.33 22.05 -0.80
CA LYS A 139 -0.75 22.54 0.53
C LYS A 139 -1.67 21.55 1.20
N PHE A 140 -2.64 21.00 0.48
CA PHE A 140 -3.52 19.96 1.03
C PHE A 140 -2.70 18.75 1.51
N VAL A 141 -1.86 18.22 0.63
CA VAL A 141 -1.07 17.03 0.91
C VAL A 141 -0.11 17.24 2.09
N ASN A 142 0.61 18.37 2.12
CA ASN A 142 1.60 18.64 3.18
C ASN A 142 0.98 19.14 4.50
N ASN A 143 -0.22 19.73 4.48
CA ASN A 143 -0.88 20.19 5.71
C ASN A 143 -1.79 19.14 6.34
N LYS A 144 -2.36 18.23 5.54
CA LYS A 144 -3.34 17.24 6.00
C LYS A 144 -2.77 15.83 6.03
N LEU A 145 -2.41 15.30 4.86
CA LEU A 145 -1.98 13.90 4.76
C LEU A 145 -0.64 13.68 5.47
N LEU A 146 0.32 14.59 5.33
CA LEU A 146 1.61 14.51 6.01
C LEU A 146 1.46 14.43 7.54
N LYS A 147 0.52 15.18 8.13
CA LYS A 147 0.26 15.13 9.57
C LYS A 147 -0.16 13.72 10.01
N GLN A 148 -1.07 13.10 9.25
CA GLN A 148 -1.49 11.71 9.49
C GLN A 148 -0.35 10.71 9.32
N ILE A 149 0.50 10.89 8.29
CA ILE A 149 1.68 10.05 8.07
C ILE A 149 2.63 10.11 9.28
N VAL A 150 2.95 11.31 9.75
CA VAL A 150 3.83 11.51 10.92
C VAL A 150 3.18 10.93 12.18
N GLY A 151 1.87 11.13 12.35
CA GLY A 151 1.11 10.55 13.46
C GLY A 151 1.19 9.01 13.48
N TYR A 152 0.96 8.37 12.33
CA TYR A 152 1.06 6.92 12.17
C TYR A 152 2.47 6.41 12.50
N LEU A 153 3.51 7.02 11.91
CA LEU A 153 4.90 6.59 12.14
C LEU A 153 5.32 6.80 13.60
N SER A 154 4.87 7.88 14.25
CA SER A 154 5.12 8.12 15.68
C SER A 154 4.52 7.01 16.54
N ASP A 155 3.26 6.67 16.32
CA ASP A 155 2.54 5.71 17.14
C ASP A 155 2.98 4.26 16.85
N ILE A 156 2.91 3.84 15.58
CA ILE A 156 3.13 2.43 15.19
C ILE A 156 4.61 2.07 15.22
N TRP A 157 5.49 2.93 14.69
CA TRP A 157 6.91 2.56 14.53
C TRP A 157 7.74 2.90 15.77
N ASN A 158 7.37 3.95 16.51
CA ASN A 158 8.12 4.40 17.68
C ASN A 158 7.37 4.22 19.01
N SER A 159 6.16 3.64 19.01
CA SER A 159 5.32 3.47 20.20
C SER A 159 5.04 4.78 20.95
N GLN A 160 5.14 5.92 20.28
CA GLN A 160 4.83 7.24 20.82
C GLN A 160 3.38 7.58 20.47
N LYS A 161 2.49 7.35 21.43
CA LYS A 161 1.04 7.56 21.26
C LYS A 161 0.76 8.91 20.58
N ASN A 162 0.11 8.84 19.44
CA ASN A 162 -0.27 10.01 18.65
C ASN A 162 -1.64 9.74 18.04
N ASP A 163 -2.63 10.57 18.33
CA ASP A 163 -4.01 10.38 17.84
C ASP A 163 -4.30 11.22 16.57
N ASP A 164 -3.26 11.81 15.94
CA ASP A 164 -3.36 12.67 14.76
C ASP A 164 -3.41 11.90 13.42
N TYR A 165 -3.93 10.67 13.41
CA TYR A 165 -4.13 9.87 12.21
C TYR A 165 -5.42 9.08 12.28
N VAL A 166 -6.02 8.75 11.14
CA VAL A 166 -7.23 7.94 11.07
C VAL A 166 -6.93 6.68 10.26
N LEU A 167 -7.19 5.51 10.84
CA LEU A 167 -7.16 4.24 10.12
C LEU A 167 -8.56 3.89 9.64
N ALA A 168 -8.65 3.30 8.45
CA ALA A 168 -9.87 2.62 8.04
C ALA A 168 -10.15 1.46 9.01
N GLU A 169 -11.42 1.22 9.35
CA GLU A 169 -11.83 0.12 10.24
C GLU A 169 -11.24 -1.22 9.76
N GLU A 170 -11.30 -1.47 8.45
CA GLU A 170 -10.79 -2.69 7.83
C GLU A 170 -9.27 -2.85 7.95
N PHE A 171 -8.52 -1.76 8.09
CA PHE A 171 -7.08 -1.77 8.28
C PHE A 171 -6.70 -1.81 9.77
N GLN A 172 -7.47 -1.14 10.63
CA GLN A 172 -7.33 -1.20 12.08
C GLN A 172 -7.48 -2.64 12.59
N GLU A 173 -8.43 -3.41 12.04
CA GLU A 173 -8.62 -4.83 12.36
C GLU A 173 -7.39 -5.71 12.05
N LYS A 174 -6.49 -5.26 11.16
CA LYS A 174 -5.24 -5.96 10.83
C LYS A 174 -4.14 -5.76 11.86
N ASN A 175 -4.35 -4.87 12.83
CA ASN A 175 -3.47 -4.60 13.96
C ASN A 175 -2.01 -4.29 13.57
N SER A 176 -1.82 -3.20 12.82
CA SER A 176 -0.51 -2.77 12.32
C SER A 176 0.53 -2.59 13.43
N ASN A 177 0.13 -2.05 14.59
CA ASN A 177 1.03 -1.92 15.75
C ASN A 177 1.57 -3.28 16.21
N GLU A 178 0.68 -4.24 16.47
CA GLU A 178 1.11 -5.58 16.89
C GLU A 178 2.01 -6.25 15.86
N ALA A 179 1.65 -6.16 14.57
CA ALA A 179 2.44 -6.73 13.49
C ALA A 179 3.85 -6.10 13.39
N PHE A 180 3.95 -4.78 13.53
CA PHE A 180 5.21 -4.05 13.48
C PHE A 180 6.11 -4.34 14.69
N GLN A 181 5.56 -4.31 15.90
CA GLN A 181 6.33 -4.63 17.11
C GLN A 181 6.78 -6.09 17.12
N LYS A 182 5.97 -7.01 16.59
CA LYS A 182 6.37 -8.40 16.39
C LYS A 182 7.54 -8.52 15.41
N TYR A 183 7.49 -7.83 14.27
CA TYR A 183 8.57 -7.79 13.29
C TYR A 183 9.89 -7.31 13.90
N LEU A 184 9.88 -6.22 14.67
CA LEU A 184 11.08 -5.70 15.34
C LEU A 184 11.68 -6.73 16.29
N LYS A 185 10.84 -7.36 17.12
CA LYS A 185 11.26 -8.35 18.12
C LYS A 185 11.82 -9.63 17.48
N GLU A 186 11.15 -10.17 16.47
CA GLU A 186 11.56 -11.42 15.81
C GLU A 186 12.89 -11.24 15.05
N ASN A 187 13.16 -10.04 14.55
CA ASN A 187 14.38 -9.72 13.80
C ASN A 187 15.49 -9.09 14.65
N ASP A 188 15.31 -8.96 15.97
CA ASP A 188 16.23 -8.31 16.90
C ASP A 188 16.65 -6.90 16.43
N ILE A 189 15.64 -6.13 16.00
CA ILE A 189 15.76 -4.74 15.55
C ILE A 189 15.34 -3.83 16.70
N GLU A 190 16.18 -2.86 17.02
CA GLU A 190 15.86 -1.75 17.91
C GLU A 190 15.99 -0.44 17.14
N ILE A 191 14.90 0.31 17.04
CA ILE A 191 14.92 1.66 16.46
C ILE A 191 15.43 2.63 17.52
N LYS A 192 16.45 3.42 17.16
CA LYS A 192 17.05 4.45 18.03
C LYS A 192 16.56 5.84 17.67
N ASP A 193 16.34 6.09 16.38
CA ASP A 193 15.89 7.38 15.87
C ASP A 193 15.11 7.21 14.56
N ILE A 194 14.09 8.05 14.39
CA ILE A 194 13.33 8.19 13.14
C ILE A 194 13.35 9.67 12.77
N THR A 195 13.93 10.00 11.62
CA THR A 195 13.74 11.32 11.03
C THR A 195 12.43 11.32 10.26
N TYR A 196 11.40 11.92 10.84
CA TYR A 196 10.08 12.05 10.23
C TYR A 196 10.11 12.95 8.97
N PRO A 197 9.24 12.66 7.98
CA PRO A 197 9.16 13.47 6.78
C PRO A 197 8.63 14.88 7.08
N THR A 198 9.19 15.87 6.40
CA THR A 198 8.74 17.27 6.48
C THR A 198 7.95 17.72 5.26
N PHE A 199 7.92 16.90 4.21
CA PHE A 199 7.09 17.07 3.03
C PHE A 199 6.80 15.70 2.39
N VAL A 200 5.72 15.63 1.62
CA VAL A 200 5.38 14.50 0.75
C VAL A 200 6.17 14.63 -0.55
N THR A 201 6.95 13.61 -0.86
CA THR A 201 7.88 13.58 -2.02
C THR A 201 7.16 13.24 -3.32
N GLY A 202 6.00 12.59 -3.26
CA GLY A 202 5.13 12.40 -4.43
C GLY A 202 3.69 12.12 -4.07
N PHE A 203 2.80 12.48 -4.97
CA PHE A 203 1.35 12.35 -4.79
C PHE A 203 0.71 11.84 -6.07
N ASN A 204 -0.04 10.75 -5.98
CA ASN A 204 -0.64 10.08 -7.14
C ASN A 204 -2.06 9.60 -6.82
N TYR A 205 -2.87 9.46 -7.86
CA TYR A 205 -4.23 8.91 -7.77
C TYR A 205 -4.21 7.47 -8.28
N VAL A 206 -4.75 6.55 -7.49
CA VAL A 206 -5.04 5.16 -7.90
C VAL A 206 -6.53 4.88 -7.70
N VAL A 207 -7.04 3.77 -8.25
CA VAL A 207 -8.44 3.37 -8.02
C VAL A 207 -8.64 3.22 -6.51
N GLY A 208 -9.60 3.98 -5.96
CA GLY A 208 -10.01 3.91 -4.56
C GLY A 208 -9.03 4.51 -3.53
N ALA A 209 -7.92 5.12 -3.95
CA ALA A 209 -6.99 5.75 -3.00
C ALA A 209 -6.17 6.90 -3.61
N ASP A 210 -5.83 7.85 -2.75
CA ASP A 210 -4.71 8.75 -2.95
C ASP A 210 -3.44 8.14 -2.37
N VAL A 211 -2.35 8.19 -3.12
CA VAL A 211 -1.05 7.66 -2.69
C VAL A 211 -0.11 8.81 -2.41
N ALA A 212 0.25 8.97 -1.14
CA ALA A 212 1.26 9.92 -0.69
C ALA A 212 2.56 9.18 -0.35
N THR A 213 3.64 9.54 -1.05
CA THR A 213 4.97 8.97 -0.83
C THR A 213 5.79 9.91 0.04
N VAL A 214 6.47 9.35 1.04
CA VAL A 214 7.37 10.09 1.93
C VAL A 214 8.74 9.41 2.04
N LYS A 215 9.75 10.22 2.36
CA LYS A 215 11.08 9.76 2.74
C LYS A 215 11.18 9.65 4.25
N VAL A 216 11.59 8.48 4.75
CA VAL A 216 11.83 8.26 6.18
C VAL A 216 13.26 7.74 6.37
N ASN A 217 14.01 8.35 7.28
CA ASN A 217 15.31 7.81 7.69
C ASN A 217 15.17 7.14 9.05
N ILE A 218 15.74 5.95 9.17
CA ILE A 218 15.71 5.14 10.38
C ILE A 218 17.14 4.81 10.77
N LYS A 219 17.47 5.03 12.03
CA LYS A 219 18.71 4.58 12.65
C LYS A 219 18.38 3.61 13.76
N GLY A 220 19.15 2.54 13.85
CA GLY A 220 18.90 1.51 14.83
C GLY A 220 20.02 0.50 14.93
N THR A 221 19.72 -0.58 15.64
CA THR A 221 20.59 -1.75 15.71
C THR A 221 19.83 -2.99 15.30
N GLN A 222 20.44 -3.87 14.52
CA GLN A 222 19.95 -5.22 14.24
C GLN A 222 21.00 -6.22 14.70
N ASN A 223 20.63 -7.16 15.58
CA ASN A 223 21.60 -8.08 16.19
C ASN A 223 22.83 -7.34 16.76
N LYS A 224 22.57 -6.21 17.45
CA LYS A 224 23.58 -5.30 18.04
C LYS A 224 24.53 -4.62 17.04
N LYS A 225 24.29 -4.74 15.73
CA LYS A 225 25.03 -3.99 14.70
C LYS A 225 24.23 -2.77 14.28
N GLU A 226 24.88 -1.62 14.22
CA GLU A 226 24.25 -0.38 13.78
C GLU A 226 23.85 -0.46 12.31
N PHE A 227 22.70 0.13 11.99
CA PHE A 227 22.28 0.37 10.61
C PHE A 227 21.70 1.79 10.48
N GLU A 228 21.77 2.29 9.25
CA GLU A 228 21.04 3.46 8.80
C GLU A 228 20.35 3.11 7.49
N LYS A 229 19.04 3.37 7.43
CA LYS A 229 18.20 3.08 6.26
C LYS A 229 17.40 4.31 5.88
N THR A 230 17.35 4.58 4.59
CA THR A 230 16.41 5.54 4.01
C THR A 230 15.36 4.74 3.25
N LEU A 231 14.10 4.89 3.64
CA LEU A 231 12.96 4.22 3.02
C LEU A 231 12.07 5.20 2.29
N ALA A 232 11.52 4.71 1.19
CA ALA A 232 10.34 5.29 0.57
C ALA A 232 9.16 4.61 1.24
N LEU A 233 8.14 5.36 1.66
CA LEU A 233 6.89 4.77 2.13
C LEU A 233 5.73 5.37 1.36
N ASP A 234 4.90 4.50 0.79
CA ASP A 234 3.66 4.86 0.13
C ASP A 234 2.50 4.64 1.12
N PHE A 235 1.78 5.71 1.43
CA PHE A 235 0.56 5.69 2.24
C PHE A 235 -0.65 5.82 1.33
N TYR A 236 -1.59 4.88 1.45
CA TYR A 236 -2.81 4.83 0.66
C TYR A 236 -3.97 5.36 1.50
N PHE A 237 -4.43 6.55 1.14
CA PHE A 237 -5.54 7.24 1.78
C PHE A 237 -6.80 7.03 0.97
N ALA A 238 -7.84 6.47 1.58
CA ALA A 238 -9.16 6.41 0.97
C ALA A 238 -10.09 7.41 1.66
N PRO A 239 -11.19 7.82 1.00
CA PRO A 239 -12.26 8.52 1.68
C PRO A 239 -12.82 7.66 2.81
N SER A 240 -13.37 8.32 3.83
CA SER A 240 -13.93 7.64 4.98
C SER A 240 -15.02 6.66 4.57
N LYS A 241 -15.26 5.64 5.41
CA LYS A 241 -16.33 4.66 5.15
C LYS A 241 -17.67 5.33 4.87
N ASP A 242 -18.00 6.41 5.58
CA ASP A 242 -19.24 7.16 5.38
C ASP A 242 -19.33 7.81 3.99
N ILE A 243 -18.21 8.26 3.41
CA ILE A 243 -18.15 8.80 2.06
C ILE A 243 -18.21 7.68 1.02
N ARG A 244 -17.43 6.62 1.22
CA ARG A 244 -17.40 5.43 0.35
C ARG A 244 -18.77 4.76 0.24
N THR A 245 -19.57 4.83 1.31
CA THR A 245 -20.91 4.22 1.39
C THR A 245 -22.07 5.22 1.21
N CYS A 246 -21.78 6.47 0.83
CA CYS A 246 -22.77 7.54 0.63
C CYS A 246 -23.66 7.82 1.86
N VAL A 247 -23.17 7.56 3.08
CA VAL A 247 -23.81 7.98 4.33
C VAL A 247 -23.57 9.47 4.55
N LYS A 248 -22.34 9.94 4.33
CA LYS A 248 -22.01 11.37 4.24
C LYS A 248 -22.30 11.85 2.83
N LEU A 249 -23.15 12.88 2.73
CA LEU A 249 -23.66 13.42 1.46
C LEU A 249 -23.48 14.93 1.32
N ASP A 250 -22.98 15.59 2.36
CA ASP A 250 -22.57 16.98 2.27
C ASP A 250 -21.19 17.09 1.61
N ASP A 251 -20.96 18.24 0.98
CA ASP A 251 -19.66 18.58 0.38
C ASP A 251 -18.71 19.22 1.43
N GLU A 252 -19.02 19.12 2.74
CA GLU A 252 -18.25 19.76 3.81
C GLU A 252 -17.09 18.85 4.26
N LEU A 253 -15.89 19.17 3.80
CA LEU A 253 -14.70 18.36 4.05
C LEU A 253 -14.11 18.59 5.44
N SER A 254 -13.80 17.49 6.13
CA SER A 254 -12.99 17.47 7.35
C SER A 254 -11.65 16.77 7.11
N ASP A 255 -10.66 17.02 7.96
CA ASP A 255 -9.38 16.30 7.95
C ASP A 255 -9.48 14.83 8.36
N LYS A 256 -10.65 14.43 8.88
CA LYS A 256 -11.00 13.04 9.22
C LYS A 256 -11.68 12.28 8.09
N ASP A 257 -11.89 12.94 6.95
CA ASP A 257 -12.56 12.34 5.80
C ASP A 257 -11.63 11.43 4.99
N PHE A 258 -10.34 11.37 5.34
CA PHE A 258 -9.36 10.47 4.73
C PHE A 258 -8.80 9.51 5.77
N GLU A 259 -8.80 8.23 5.42
CA GLU A 259 -8.41 7.10 6.25
C GLU A 259 -7.20 6.39 5.61
N ILE A 260 -6.16 6.12 6.41
CA ILE A 260 -5.05 5.24 5.99
C ILE A 260 -5.59 3.82 5.89
N MET A 261 -5.47 3.22 4.71
CA MET A 261 -5.96 1.85 4.45
C MET A 261 -4.88 0.88 3.99
N ALA A 262 -3.71 1.38 3.60
CA ALA A 262 -2.52 0.56 3.41
C ALA A 262 -1.25 1.40 3.54
N VAL A 263 -0.15 0.72 3.87
CA VAL A 263 1.21 1.26 3.84
C VAL A 263 2.10 0.24 3.15
N SER A 264 2.97 0.68 2.24
CA SER A 264 4.00 -0.18 1.65
C SER A 264 5.32 0.56 1.49
N THR A 265 6.39 -0.19 1.27
CA THR A 265 7.62 0.44 0.79
C THR A 265 7.34 1.08 -0.57
N GLY A 266 7.88 2.27 -0.79
CA GLY A 266 7.60 3.05 -1.97
C GLY A 266 8.17 2.46 -3.25
N THR A 267 7.59 2.85 -4.37
CA THR A 267 8.05 2.42 -5.71
C THR A 267 9.27 3.21 -6.21
N VAL A 268 9.62 4.30 -5.51
CA VAL A 268 10.72 5.20 -5.83
C VAL A 268 12.03 4.70 -5.22
N PRO A 269 13.12 4.62 -6.00
CA PRO A 269 14.46 4.39 -5.47
C PRO A 269 14.86 5.44 -4.43
N ALA A 270 15.58 5.01 -3.39
CA ALA A 270 15.91 5.89 -2.27
C ALA A 270 16.79 7.10 -2.64
N ASP A 271 17.45 7.06 -3.78
CA ASP A 271 18.29 8.12 -4.35
C ASP A 271 17.52 9.11 -5.24
N GLN A 272 16.21 8.91 -5.46
CA GLN A 272 15.38 9.71 -6.37
C GLN A 272 14.23 10.48 -5.69
N PHE A 273 14.21 10.53 -4.35
CA PHE A 273 13.13 11.16 -3.57
C PHE A 273 12.84 12.62 -3.92
N ASP A 274 13.86 13.38 -4.31
CA ASP A 274 13.75 14.83 -4.51
C ASP A 274 13.42 15.19 -5.97
N THR A 275 12.99 14.20 -6.77
CA THR A 275 12.63 14.38 -8.17
C THR A 275 11.22 13.87 -8.45
N PHE A 276 10.53 14.52 -9.40
CA PHE A 276 9.23 14.04 -9.85
C PHE A 276 9.36 12.61 -10.37
N PHE A 277 8.57 11.70 -9.81
CA PHE A 277 8.54 10.31 -10.25
C PHE A 277 7.14 9.94 -10.73
N LYS A 278 7.10 9.06 -11.73
CA LYS A 278 5.86 8.42 -12.16
C LYS A 278 5.62 7.22 -11.25
N TYR A 279 4.54 7.23 -10.48
CA TYR A 279 4.16 6.12 -9.64
C TYR A 279 3.90 4.86 -10.48
N ASP A 280 4.47 3.73 -10.04
CA ASP A 280 4.38 2.44 -10.72
C ASP A 280 3.40 1.54 -9.99
N ILE A 281 2.13 1.62 -10.38
CA ILE A 281 1.06 0.81 -9.78
C ILE A 281 1.32 -0.70 -9.89
N ASN A 282 2.03 -1.17 -10.92
CA ASN A 282 2.30 -2.59 -11.09
C ASN A 282 3.29 -3.11 -10.04
N LYS A 283 4.32 -2.32 -9.71
CA LYS A 283 5.22 -2.63 -8.59
C LYS A 283 4.49 -2.61 -7.25
N ALA A 284 3.56 -1.66 -7.06
CA ALA A 284 2.74 -1.64 -5.85
C ALA A 284 1.85 -2.89 -5.74
N LYS A 285 1.21 -3.32 -6.85
CA LYS A 285 0.44 -4.57 -6.93
C LYS A 285 1.31 -5.78 -6.57
N GLU A 286 2.53 -5.87 -7.11
CA GLU A 286 3.47 -6.94 -6.79
C GLU A 286 3.77 -7.03 -5.29
N LYS A 287 4.06 -5.89 -4.63
CA LYS A 287 4.31 -5.83 -3.18
C LYS A 287 3.12 -6.29 -2.35
N PHE A 288 1.90 -5.96 -2.81
CA PHE A 288 0.67 -6.41 -2.18
C PHE A 288 0.24 -7.83 -2.57
N GLY A 289 0.99 -8.51 -3.44
CA GLY A 289 0.64 -9.84 -3.94
C GLY A 289 -0.61 -9.86 -4.83
N ILE A 290 -0.90 -8.77 -5.54
CA ILE A 290 -2.04 -8.62 -6.44
C ILE A 290 -1.57 -8.99 -7.86
N SER A 291 -2.21 -9.99 -8.47
CA SER A 291 -1.92 -10.50 -9.82
C SER A 291 -2.73 -9.81 -10.91
#